data_AF-A0A7J2TB24-F1
#
_entry.id   AF-A0A7J2TB24-F1
#
_cell.length_a   1.000
_cell.length_b   1.000
_cell.length_c   1.000
_cell.angle_alpha   90.00
_cell.angle_beta   90.00
_cell.angle_gamma   90.00
#
_symmetry.space_group_name_H-M   'P 1'
#
loop_
_entity.id
_entity.type
_entity.pdbx_description
1 polymer ?
#
loop_
_entity_poly.entity_id
_entity_poly.type
_entity_poly.pdbx_seq_one_letter_code
_entity_poly.pdbx_strand_id
1 'polypeptide(L)'
;MAVKLRSPPRIKVLEALGCIADGRIKILGDNFARVISSDGSREYRVYVDLQKGIVYSDDNGTKFRGYVGYPIIALLMIKGVLPYDETLARALAGIPWKKLNEEYKSYATVENIVKNLVKQRGVDPKTLDSFTNNIMIQLLRLALIYDPSIEKSSHGFAES
;
A
#
# COMPACT_ATOMS: atom_id res chain seq x y z
N MET A 1 14.60 -4.59 -16.78
CA MET A 1 15.28 -5.56 -15.89
C MET A 1 14.47 -5.64 -14.62
N ALA A 2 14.33 -6.84 -14.05
CA ALA A 2 13.63 -7.04 -12.78
C ALA A 2 14.52 -6.54 -11.63
N VAL A 3 13.95 -5.80 -10.68
CA VAL A 3 14.72 -5.12 -9.61
C VAL A 3 14.10 -5.44 -8.25
N LYS A 4 14.95 -5.81 -7.28
CA LYS A 4 14.50 -6.02 -5.90
C LYS A 4 14.01 -4.70 -5.29
N LEU A 5 12.79 -4.70 -4.77
CA LEU A 5 12.21 -3.53 -4.11
C LEU A 5 12.78 -3.35 -2.70
N ARG A 6 12.98 -2.10 -2.31
CA ARG A 6 13.38 -1.70 -0.95
C ARG A 6 12.18 -1.66 -0.01
N SER A 7 12.47 -1.66 1.29
CA SER A 7 11.47 -1.37 2.32
C SER A 7 10.87 0.03 2.10
N PRO A 8 9.54 0.18 2.20
CA PRO A 8 8.89 1.46 2.02
C PRO A 8 9.05 2.38 3.23
N PRO A 9 8.76 3.69 3.08
CA PRO A 9 8.44 4.53 4.22
C PRO A 9 7.29 3.94 5.03
N ARG A 10 7.35 4.02 6.36
CA ARG A 10 6.34 3.46 7.29
C ARG A 10 4.90 3.86 6.93
N ILE A 11 4.73 5.13 6.55
CA ILE A 11 3.43 5.70 6.15
C ILE A 11 2.73 4.90 5.04
N LYS A 12 3.46 4.17 4.19
CA LYS A 12 2.84 3.35 3.13
C LYS A 12 2.04 2.17 3.66
N VAL A 13 2.37 1.66 4.84
CA VAL A 13 1.55 0.66 5.54
C VAL A 13 0.22 1.30 5.98
N LEU A 14 0.27 2.54 6.48
CA LEU A 14 -0.90 3.28 6.91
C LEU A 14 -1.80 3.65 5.73
N GLU A 15 -1.21 4.10 4.62
CA GLU A 15 -1.90 4.37 3.36
C GLU A 15 -2.63 3.12 2.84
N ALA A 16 -2.02 1.94 2.96
CA ALA A 16 -2.61 0.67 2.54
C ALA A 16 -3.82 0.27 3.40
N LEU A 17 -3.72 0.37 4.72
CA LEU A 17 -4.84 0.14 5.63
C LEU A 17 -6.02 1.08 5.32
N GLY A 18 -5.74 2.39 5.19
CA GLY A 18 -6.76 3.37 4.82
C GLY A 18 -7.35 3.10 3.44
N CYS A 19 -6.55 2.66 2.47
CA CYS A 19 -7.01 2.24 1.14
C CYS A 19 -8.03 1.11 1.18
N ILE A 20 -7.79 0.10 2.01
CA ILE A 20 -8.73 -1.02 2.17
C ILE A 20 -10.00 -0.53 2.87
N ALA A 21 -9.87 0.26 3.94
CA ALA A 21 -11.03 0.79 4.67
C ALA A 21 -11.91 1.73 3.83
N ASP A 22 -11.30 2.49 2.91
CA ASP A 22 -12.00 3.37 1.98
C ASP A 22 -12.64 2.61 0.78
N GLY A 23 -12.46 1.29 0.69
CA GLY A 23 -12.93 0.50 -0.46
C GLY A 23 -12.25 0.87 -1.78
N ARG A 24 -11.02 1.42 -1.72
CA ARG A 24 -10.29 1.95 -2.89
C ARG A 24 -9.51 0.89 -3.67
N ILE A 25 -9.68 -0.40 -3.37
CA ILE A 25 -9.00 -1.51 -4.04
C ILE A 25 -10.02 -2.50 -4.60
N LYS A 26 -9.92 -2.79 -5.89
CA LYS A 26 -10.76 -3.74 -6.62
C LYS A 26 -9.89 -4.91 -7.11
N ILE A 27 -10.23 -6.13 -6.69
CA ILE A 27 -9.57 -7.35 -7.15
C ILE A 27 -10.14 -7.72 -8.53
N LEU A 28 -9.28 -7.95 -9.51
CA LEU A 28 -9.66 -8.27 -10.90
C LEU A 28 -9.44 -9.74 -11.26
N GLY A 29 -8.67 -10.46 -10.44
CA GLY A 29 -8.36 -11.87 -10.59
C GLY A 29 -7.36 -12.29 -9.53
N ASP A 30 -6.80 -13.49 -9.67
CA ASP A 30 -5.93 -14.07 -8.63
C ASP A 30 -4.74 -13.17 -8.27
N ASN A 31 -4.07 -12.61 -9.28
CA ASN A 31 -2.85 -11.83 -9.09
C ASN A 31 -3.03 -10.33 -9.36
N PHE A 32 -4.21 -9.88 -9.79
CA PHE A 32 -4.42 -8.55 -10.34
C PHE A 32 -5.40 -7.72 -9.50
N ALA A 33 -5.09 -6.44 -9.31
CA ALA A 33 -5.98 -5.47 -8.69
C ALA A 33 -5.83 -4.07 -9.31
N ARG A 34 -6.86 -3.25 -9.13
CA ARG A 34 -6.84 -1.80 -9.35
C ARG A 34 -6.96 -1.08 -8.01
N VAL A 35 -6.20 0.00 -7.86
CA VAL A 35 -6.19 0.80 -6.64
C VAL A 35 -6.39 2.27 -6.97
N ILE A 36 -7.39 2.90 -6.37
CA ILE A 36 -7.70 4.32 -6.56
C ILE A 36 -6.94 5.15 -5.52
N SER A 37 -6.36 6.28 -5.94
CA SER A 37 -5.68 7.22 -5.04
C SER A 37 -6.64 7.81 -4.01
N SER A 38 -6.11 8.31 -2.89
CA SER A 38 -6.94 8.87 -1.80
C SER A 38 -7.83 10.04 -2.21
N ASP A 39 -7.52 10.71 -3.32
CA ASP A 39 -8.29 11.82 -3.88
C ASP A 39 -9.08 11.43 -5.15
N GLY A 40 -9.11 10.16 -5.53
CA GLY A 40 -9.81 9.67 -6.71
C GLY A 40 -9.18 10.03 -8.06
N SER A 41 -8.10 10.81 -8.08
CA SER A 41 -7.53 11.36 -9.33
C SER A 41 -6.74 10.35 -10.17
N ARG A 42 -6.31 9.24 -9.58
CA ARG A 42 -5.49 8.21 -10.25
C ARG A 42 -5.99 6.82 -9.91
N GLU A 43 -5.92 5.94 -10.89
CA GLU A 43 -6.07 4.51 -10.72
C GLU A 43 -4.72 3.84 -11.01
N TYR A 44 -4.28 2.98 -10.11
CA TYR A 44 -3.04 2.22 -10.21
C TYR A 44 -3.33 0.76 -10.54
N ARG A 45 -2.53 0.19 -11.43
CA ARG A 45 -2.55 -1.24 -11.76
C ARG A 45 -1.57 -1.98 -10.86
N VAL A 46 -2.04 -3.01 -10.17
CA VAL A 46 -1.26 -3.78 -9.22
C VAL A 46 -1.26 -5.26 -9.58
N TYR A 47 -0.08 -5.88 -9.55
CA TYR A 47 0.07 -7.31 -9.70
C TYR A 47 0.98 -7.90 -8.63
N VAL A 48 0.62 -9.08 -8.12
CA VAL A 48 1.41 -9.87 -7.17
C VAL A 48 1.34 -11.35 -7.53
N ASP A 49 2.49 -11.94 -7.88
CA ASP A 49 2.72 -13.39 -7.96
C ASP A 49 3.65 -13.82 -6.82
N LEU A 50 3.05 -14.42 -5.78
CA LEU A 50 3.77 -14.85 -4.58
C LEU A 50 4.64 -16.08 -4.81
N GLN A 51 4.29 -16.94 -5.78
CA GLN A 51 5.08 -18.14 -6.07
C GLN A 51 6.43 -17.77 -6.66
N LYS A 52 6.45 -16.70 -7.47
CA LYS A 52 7.68 -16.18 -8.09
C LYS A 52 8.30 -15.00 -7.34
N GLY A 53 7.61 -14.45 -6.34
CA GLY A 53 8.01 -13.23 -5.65
C GLY A 53 8.01 -11.99 -6.57
N ILE A 54 7.25 -12.03 -7.67
CA ILE A 54 7.21 -10.97 -8.68
C ILE A 54 6.03 -10.05 -8.40
N VAL A 55 6.27 -8.74 -8.46
CA VAL A 55 5.25 -7.72 -8.28
C VAL A 55 5.34 -6.62 -9.33
N TYR A 56 4.23 -5.93 -9.53
CA TYR A 56 4.18 -4.73 -10.34
C TYR A 56 3.18 -3.73 -9.74
N SER A 57 3.54 -2.45 -9.81
CA SER A 57 2.64 -1.33 -9.58
C SER A 57 3.12 -0.12 -10.38
N ASP A 58 2.20 0.56 -11.05
CA ASP A 58 2.48 1.83 -11.74
C ASP A 58 2.44 3.04 -10.80
N ASP A 59 2.25 2.83 -9.49
CA ASP A 59 2.38 3.88 -8.50
C ASP A 59 3.80 4.48 -8.48
N ASN A 60 3.88 5.80 -8.26
CA ASN A 60 5.15 6.51 -8.35
C ASN A 60 6.20 6.01 -7.34
N GLY A 61 5.78 5.52 -6.17
CA GLY A 61 6.67 4.97 -5.15
C GLY A 61 7.34 3.68 -5.62
N THR A 62 6.57 2.78 -6.21
CA THR A 62 7.12 1.57 -6.81
C THR A 62 7.91 1.89 -8.07
N LYS A 63 7.29 2.55 -9.06
CA LYS A 63 7.82 2.75 -10.41
C LYS A 63 9.08 3.63 -10.44
N PHE A 64 9.12 4.71 -9.66
CA PHE A 64 10.21 5.69 -9.71
C PHE A 64 11.08 5.71 -8.45
N ARG A 65 10.58 5.27 -7.29
CA ARG A 65 11.37 5.24 -6.04
C ARG A 65 11.88 3.84 -5.68
N GLY A 66 11.39 2.77 -6.30
CA GLY A 66 11.91 1.41 -6.12
C GLY A 66 11.72 0.86 -4.71
N TYR A 67 10.60 1.19 -4.05
CA TYR A 67 10.18 0.55 -2.81
C TYR A 67 8.80 -0.10 -2.98
N VAL A 68 8.39 -0.97 -2.05
CA VAL A 68 7.05 -1.58 -2.09
C VAL A 68 5.95 -0.53 -1.84
N GLY A 69 5.27 -0.08 -2.89
CA GLY A 69 4.21 0.93 -2.76
C GLY A 69 2.98 0.45 -1.99
N TYR A 70 2.19 1.39 -1.46
CA TYR A 70 0.96 1.08 -0.73
C TYR A 70 -0.05 0.22 -1.52
N PRO A 71 -0.16 0.31 -2.87
CA PRO A 71 -1.10 -0.55 -3.61
C PRO A 71 -0.72 -2.03 -3.53
N ILE A 72 0.59 -2.33 -3.57
CA ILE A 72 1.12 -3.69 -3.40
C ILE A 72 0.85 -4.18 -1.98
N ILE A 73 1.12 -3.34 -0.96
CA ILE A 73 0.86 -3.68 0.45
C ILE A 73 -0.62 -3.99 0.68
N ALA A 74 -1.52 -3.19 0.09
CA ALA A 74 -2.97 -3.40 0.21
C ALA A 74 -3.41 -4.73 -0.40
N LEU A 75 -2.90 -5.07 -1.59
CA LEU A 75 -3.20 -6.37 -2.22
C LEU A 75 -2.64 -7.54 -1.38
N LEU A 76 -1.44 -7.42 -0.83
CA LEU A 76 -0.85 -8.43 0.05
C LEU A 76 -1.68 -8.65 1.34
N MET A 77 -2.24 -7.58 1.90
CA MET A 77 -3.16 -7.66 3.06
C MET A 77 -4.46 -8.38 2.68
N ILE A 78 -5.08 -8.03 1.55
CA ILE A 78 -6.31 -8.70 1.08
C ILE A 78 -6.07 -10.20 0.80
N LYS A 79 -4.90 -10.55 0.26
CA LYS A 79 -4.54 -11.95 0.00
C LYS A 79 -4.14 -12.72 1.27
N GLY A 80 -4.16 -12.09 2.45
CA GLY A 80 -3.80 -12.73 3.73
C GLY A 80 -2.30 -12.99 3.90
N VAL A 81 -1.45 -12.41 3.06
CA VAL A 81 0.02 -12.55 3.14
C VAL A 81 0.59 -11.64 4.23
N LEU A 82 0.02 -10.44 4.35
CA LEU A 82 0.32 -9.50 5.41
C LEU A 82 -0.89 -9.40 6.36
N PRO A 83 -0.66 -9.23 7.67
CA PRO A 83 -1.73 -8.98 8.62
C PRO A 83 -2.59 -7.78 8.21
N TYR A 84 -3.89 -7.89 8.45
CA TYR A 84 -4.86 -6.82 8.33
C TYR A 84 -5.54 -6.64 9.69
N ASP A 85 -5.64 -5.40 10.16
CA ASP A 85 -6.36 -5.04 11.38
C ASP A 85 -7.47 -4.06 11.02
N GLU A 86 -8.71 -4.52 11.13
CA GLU A 86 -9.89 -3.75 10.73
C GLU A 86 -10.10 -2.51 11.61
N THR A 87 -9.74 -2.58 12.90
CA THR A 87 -9.86 -1.44 13.82
C THR A 87 -8.87 -0.34 13.47
N LEU A 88 -7.60 -0.70 13.19
CA LEU A 88 -6.60 0.25 12.70
C LEU A 88 -6.98 0.80 11.32
N ALA A 89 -7.49 -0.05 10.43
CA ALA A 89 -7.94 0.37 9.10
C ALA A 89 -9.07 1.40 9.16
N ARG A 90 -10.12 1.14 9.96
CA ARG A 90 -11.22 2.10 10.19
C ARG A 90 -10.72 3.42 10.77
N ALA A 91 -9.78 3.38 11.71
CA ALA A 91 -9.18 4.59 12.27
C ALA A 91 -8.37 5.39 11.23
N LEU A 92 -7.93 4.78 10.13
CA LEU A 92 -7.21 5.41 9.02
C LEU A 92 -8.10 5.79 7.82
N ALA A 93 -9.40 5.46 7.87
CA ALA A 93 -10.34 5.76 6.79
C ALA A 93 -10.53 7.27 6.57
N GLY A 94 -10.70 7.68 5.31
CA GLY A 94 -10.97 9.05 4.90
C GLY A 94 -9.79 10.01 5.04
N ILE A 95 -8.57 9.52 5.30
CA ILE A 95 -7.37 10.38 5.37
C ILE A 95 -7.00 10.84 3.94
N PRO A 96 -6.89 12.15 3.67
CA PRO A 96 -6.56 12.68 2.36
C PRO A 96 -5.03 12.62 2.12
N TRP A 97 -4.50 11.40 2.02
CA TRP A 97 -3.06 11.11 1.96
C TRP A 97 -2.29 11.93 0.93
N LYS A 98 -2.82 12.05 -0.30
CA LYS A 98 -2.17 12.83 -1.36
C LYS A 98 -2.01 14.30 -0.97
N LYS A 99 -3.10 14.93 -0.47
CA LYS A 99 -3.07 16.33 -0.01
C LYS A 99 -2.03 16.53 1.08
N LEU A 100 -2.04 15.69 2.12
CA LEU A 100 -1.08 15.79 3.23
C LEU A 100 0.37 15.61 2.75
N ASN A 101 0.62 14.64 1.86
CA ASN A 101 1.96 14.40 1.32
C ASN A 101 2.46 15.57 0.45
N GLU A 102 1.60 16.19 -0.34
CA GLU A 102 1.94 17.34 -1.20
C GLU A 102 2.14 18.63 -0.39
N GLU A 103 1.34 18.83 0.65
CA GLU A 103 1.39 20.00 1.54
C GLU A 103 2.65 19.98 2.41
N TYR A 104 2.90 18.88 3.12
CA TYR A 104 3.98 18.82 4.11
C TYR A 104 5.32 18.33 3.54
N LYS A 105 5.30 17.60 2.42
CA LYS A 105 6.51 17.06 1.74
C LYS A 105 7.47 16.30 2.66
N SER A 106 6.96 15.78 3.78
CA SER A 106 7.71 15.10 4.83
C SER A 106 6.87 13.95 5.38
N TYR A 107 7.29 12.71 5.10
CA TYR A 107 6.58 11.53 5.59
C TYR A 107 6.54 11.46 7.12
N ALA A 108 7.60 11.91 7.80
CA ALA A 108 7.63 11.95 9.26
C ALA A 108 6.57 12.92 9.83
N THR A 109 6.43 14.09 9.21
CA THR A 109 5.41 15.08 9.60
C THR A 109 4.01 14.54 9.38
N VAL A 110 3.75 13.95 8.21
CA VAL A 110 2.43 13.37 7.91
C VAL A 110 2.13 12.18 8.82
N GLU A 111 3.09 11.31 9.09
CA GLU A 111 2.93 10.18 10.03
C GLU A 111 2.54 10.68 11.44
N ASN A 112 3.16 11.75 11.94
CA ASN A 112 2.80 12.34 13.22
C ASN A 112 1.38 12.94 13.24
N ILE A 113 0.98 13.63 12.16
CA ILE A 113 -0.39 14.17 12.02
C ILE A 113 -1.40 13.02 12.06
N VAL A 114 -1.14 11.96 11.31
CA VAL A 114 -2.02 10.78 11.27
C VAL A 114 -2.08 10.07 12.62
N LYS A 115 -0.94 9.92 13.32
CA LYS A 115 -0.92 9.35 14.68
C LYS A 115 -1.79 10.12 15.66
N ASN A 116 -1.79 11.45 15.57
CA ASN A 116 -2.67 12.28 16.39
C ASN A 116 -4.15 12.08 16.02
N LEU A 117 -4.46 11.96 14.73
CA LEU A 117 -5.83 11.71 14.26
C LEU A 117 -6.35 10.34 14.71
N VAL A 118 -5.58 9.26 14.56
CA VAL A 118 -6.00 7.92 15.02
C VAL A 118 -6.18 7.88 16.54
N LYS A 119 -5.36 8.64 17.29
CA LYS A 119 -5.52 8.81 18.74
C LYS A 119 -6.85 9.47 19.08
N GLN A 120 -7.24 10.52 18.36
CA GLN A 120 -8.54 11.16 18.50
C GLN A 120 -9.71 10.21 18.13
N ARG A 121 -9.45 9.22 17.28
CA ARG A 121 -10.39 8.15 16.90
C ARG A 121 -10.36 6.94 17.85
N GLY A 122 -9.69 7.05 19.00
CA GLY A 122 -9.70 6.04 20.06
C GLY A 122 -8.67 4.92 19.89
N VAL A 123 -7.72 5.03 18.95
CA VAL A 123 -6.64 4.05 18.75
C VAL A 123 -5.34 4.56 19.36
N ASP A 124 -4.69 3.77 20.22
CA ASP A 124 -3.36 4.10 20.75
C ASP A 124 -2.31 4.10 19.62
N PRO A 125 -1.58 5.22 19.39
CA PRO A 125 -0.48 5.27 18.42
C PRO A 125 0.58 4.18 18.62
N LYS A 126 0.81 3.69 19.84
CA LYS A 126 1.77 2.60 20.09
C LYS A 126 1.31 1.27 19.47
N THR A 127 0.01 1.01 19.47
CA THR A 127 -0.58 -0.17 18.80
C THR A 127 -0.37 -0.06 17.29
N LEU A 128 -0.62 1.13 16.72
CA LEU A 128 -0.39 1.39 15.30
C LEU A 128 1.08 1.24 14.92
N ASP A 129 2.00 1.71 15.77
CA ASP A 129 3.44 1.59 15.55
C ASP A 129 3.93 0.14 15.60
N SER A 130 3.45 -0.63 16.58
CA SER A 130 3.74 -2.07 16.70
C SER A 130 3.26 -2.84 15.48
N PHE A 131 2.03 -2.58 15.04
CA PHE A 131 1.48 -3.17 13.82
C PHE A 131 2.35 -2.82 12.60
N THR A 132 2.66 -1.53 12.43
CA THR A 132 3.47 -1.05 11.30
C THR A 132 4.85 -1.69 11.29
N ASN A 133 5.52 -1.80 12.45
CA ASN A 133 6.82 -2.48 12.58
C ASN A 133 6.74 -3.95 12.14
N ASN A 134 5.70 -4.66 12.55
CA ASN A 134 5.50 -6.06 12.16
C ASN A 134 5.35 -6.19 10.63
N ILE A 135 4.51 -5.35 10.00
CA ILE A 135 4.35 -5.35 8.54
C ILE A 135 5.69 -5.07 7.84
N MET A 136 6.46 -4.09 8.32
CA MET A 136 7.78 -3.76 7.76
C MET A 136 8.76 -4.93 7.80
N ILE A 137 8.77 -5.70 8.90
CA ILE A 137 9.61 -6.90 9.04
C ILE A 137 9.16 -7.99 8.06
N GLN A 138 7.85 -8.21 7.92
CA GLN A 138 7.32 -9.22 7.00
C GLN A 138 7.58 -8.86 5.54
N LEU A 139 7.37 -7.58 5.16
CA LEU A 139 7.69 -7.08 3.82
C LEU A 139 9.15 -7.31 3.44
N LEU A 140 10.08 -7.07 4.38
CA LEU A 140 11.50 -7.31 4.15
C LEU A 140 11.80 -8.78 3.81
N ARG A 141 11.10 -9.72 4.45
CA ARG A 141 11.26 -11.17 4.25
C ARG A 141 10.72 -11.66 2.91
N LEU A 142 9.71 -10.99 2.35
CA LEU A 142 9.13 -11.37 1.06
C LEU A 142 10.08 -11.14 -0.13
N ALA A 143 11.10 -10.29 0.02
CA ALA A 143 12.14 -10.04 -0.98
C ALA A 143 11.58 -9.78 -2.41
N LEU A 144 10.49 -9.01 -2.49
CA LEU A 144 9.73 -8.80 -3.72
C LEU A 144 10.56 -8.18 -4.86
N ILE A 145 10.35 -8.69 -6.07
CA ILE A 145 11.03 -8.28 -7.29
C ILE A 145 10.03 -7.53 -8.18
N TYR A 146 10.34 -6.28 -8.49
CA TYR A 146 9.57 -5.48 -9.44
C TYR A 146 9.89 -5.88 -10.88
N ASP A 147 8.85 -6.24 -11.65
CA ASP A 147 8.95 -6.52 -13.08
C ASP A 147 8.08 -5.57 -13.91
N PRO A 148 8.67 -4.58 -14.61
CA PRO A 148 7.92 -3.64 -15.43
C PRO A 148 7.34 -4.26 -16.72
N SER A 149 7.74 -5.48 -17.10
CA SER A 149 7.18 -6.14 -18.29
C SER A 149 5.70 -6.50 -18.14
N ILE A 150 5.22 -6.63 -16.90
CA ILE A 150 3.81 -6.89 -16.56
C ILE A 150 2.89 -5.79 -17.09
N GLU A 151 3.36 -4.54 -17.22
CA GLU A 151 2.59 -3.42 -17.77
C GLU A 151 2.01 -3.73 -19.16
N LYS A 152 2.72 -4.53 -19.96
CA LYS A 152 2.33 -4.90 -21.33
C LYS A 152 1.37 -6.08 -21.40
N SER A 153 1.12 -6.76 -20.28
CA SER A 153 0.21 -7.91 -20.20
C SER A 153 -1.23 -7.41 -20.10
N SER A 154 -1.82 -7.07 -21.25
CA SER A 154 -3.17 -6.48 -21.37
C SER A 154 -4.29 -7.38 -20.86
N HIS A 155 -4.12 -8.71 -20.88
CA HIS A 155 -5.16 -9.66 -20.50
C HIS A 155 -5.45 -9.70 -19.00
N GLY A 156 -4.49 -9.34 -18.14
CA GLY A 156 -4.65 -9.47 -16.69
C GLY A 156 -5.35 -8.30 -16.00
N PHE A 157 -5.38 -7.13 -16.63
CA PHE A 157 -5.99 -5.91 -16.08
C PHE A 157 -7.32 -5.53 -16.74
N ALA A 158 -7.79 -6.34 -17.71
CA ALA A 158 -9.13 -6.23 -18.26
C ALA A 158 -10.15 -6.63 -17.17
N GLU A 159 -11.27 -5.91 -17.11
CA GLU A 159 -12.37 -6.30 -16.23
C GLU A 159 -12.97 -7.61 -16.77
N SER A 160 -13.16 -8.59 -15.89
CA SER A 160 -13.90 -9.82 -16.20
C SER A 160 -15.36 -9.53 -16.47
#